data_AF-A0A9D1ICT4-F1
#
_entry.id   AF-A0A9D1ICT4-F1
#
_cell.length_a   1.000
_cell.length_b   1.000
_cell.length_c   1.000
_cell.angle_alpha   90.00
_cell.angle_beta   90.00
_cell.angle_gamma   90.00
#
_symmetry.space_group_name_H-M   'P 1'
#
loop_
_entity.id
_entity.type
_entity.pdbx_description
1 polymer ?
#
loop_
_entity_poly.entity_id
_entity_poly.type
_entity_poly.pdbx_seq_one_letter_code
_entity_poly.pdbx_strand_id
1 'polypeptide(L)'
;MKKWTACIVVLALLCAFALAEGVPGISNDLFSDAKEALSLLSYGEYQKVADLLGLGEAADWETFAGEFKTLDSGTVQREVSVAWWTGNAWLLAVPVSEPKSAGVEAIVFTSADGSAFSGYQRSDWGSVQSAYAGSSYVTWNEEYVAGTPVVIAD
;
A
#
# COMPACT_ATOMS: atom_id res chain seq x y z
N MET A 1 30.32 52.25 -2.47
CA MET A 1 30.37 50.77 -2.64
C MET A 1 29.78 50.12 -1.39
N LYS A 2 29.09 48.96 -1.51
CA LYS A 2 28.37 48.19 -0.45
C LYS A 2 27.01 48.73 0.03
N LYS A 3 25.94 48.56 -0.77
CA LYS A 3 24.56 48.35 -0.24
C LYS A 3 23.68 47.41 -1.10
N TRP A 4 24.20 46.89 -2.21
CA TRP A 4 23.44 46.06 -3.16
C TRP A 4 23.59 44.56 -2.91
N THR A 5 24.41 44.16 -1.93
CA THR A 5 24.73 42.74 -1.67
C THR A 5 23.74 42.04 -0.74
N ALA A 6 22.81 42.77 -0.11
CA ALA A 6 21.86 42.19 0.85
C ALA A 6 20.64 41.53 0.18
N CYS A 7 20.22 42.00 -1.01
CA CYS A 7 19.01 41.49 -1.67
C CYS A 7 19.21 40.13 -2.36
N ILE A 8 20.46 39.74 -2.67
CA ILE A 8 20.75 38.49 -3.39
C ILE A 8 20.71 37.28 -2.44
N VAL A 9 21.03 37.47 -1.16
CA VAL A 9 21.03 36.36 -0.18
C VAL A 9 19.61 35.95 0.24
N VAL A 10 18.67 36.89 0.30
CA VAL A 10 17.27 36.60 0.67
C VAL A 10 16.52 35.89 -0.47
N LEU A 11 16.81 36.23 -1.73
CA LEU A 11 16.20 35.55 -2.89
C LEU A 11 16.75 34.13 -3.10
N ALA A 12 18.02 33.89 -2.74
CA ALA A 12 18.61 32.55 -2.79
C ALA A 12 18.11 31.62 -1.67
N LEU A 13 17.72 32.16 -0.50
CA LEU A 13 17.12 31.36 0.58
C LEU A 13 15.66 30.95 0.30
N LEU A 14 14.93 31.71 -0.51
CA LEU A 14 13.53 31.40 -0.85
C LEU A 14 13.39 30.31 -1.93
N CYS A 15 14.42 30.10 -2.78
CA CYS A 15 14.42 29.01 -3.75
C CYS A 15 14.81 27.64 -3.16
N ALA A 16 15.36 27.59 -1.94
CA ALA A 16 15.74 26.34 -1.28
C ALA A 16 14.55 25.59 -0.65
N PHE A 17 13.37 26.21 -0.57
CA PHE A 17 12.14 25.60 -0.03
C PHE A 17 11.14 25.14 -1.11
N ALA A 18 11.48 25.26 -2.39
CA ALA A 18 10.60 24.91 -3.50
C ALA A 18 10.67 23.42 -3.93
N LEU A 19 11.19 22.54 -3.07
CA LEU A 19 11.14 21.08 -3.24
C LEU A 19 10.73 20.40 -1.93
N ALA A 20 9.67 20.90 -1.29
CA ALA A 20 8.80 19.99 -0.56
C ALA A 20 7.78 19.48 -1.60
N GLU A 21 8.21 18.59 -2.49
CA GLU A 21 7.26 17.66 -3.11
C GLU A 21 6.69 16.86 -1.93
N GLY A 22 5.56 17.33 -1.41
CA GLY A 22 4.89 16.68 -0.30
C GLY A 22 4.54 15.26 -0.71
N VAL A 23 4.74 14.31 0.19
CA VAL A 23 4.23 12.95 -0.01
C VAL A 23 2.72 13.06 -0.27
N PRO A 24 2.21 12.57 -1.42
CA PRO A 24 0.79 12.67 -1.72
C PRO A 24 0.00 11.90 -0.64
N GLY A 25 -1.18 12.39 -0.29
CA GLY A 25 -2.08 11.61 0.56
C GLY A 25 -2.50 10.33 -0.15
N ILE A 26 -2.74 9.26 0.61
CA ILE A 26 -3.30 8.03 0.08
C ILE A 26 -4.81 7.96 0.40
N SER A 27 -5.63 7.64 -0.60
CA SER A 27 -7.07 7.53 -0.46
C SER A 27 -7.46 6.30 0.38
N ASN A 28 -8.47 6.45 1.24
CA ASN A 28 -9.08 5.34 1.95
C ASN A 28 -9.79 4.35 1.01
N ASP A 29 -10.25 4.82 -0.15
CA ASP A 29 -10.92 3.96 -1.13
C ASP A 29 -9.95 2.90 -1.66
N LEU A 30 -8.66 3.24 -1.84
CA LEU A 30 -7.64 2.26 -2.23
C LEU A 30 -7.49 1.12 -1.22
N PHE A 31 -7.62 1.39 0.08
CA PHE A 31 -7.59 0.32 1.08
C PHE A 31 -8.80 -0.60 0.97
N SER A 32 -9.99 -0.03 0.72
CA SER A 32 -11.21 -0.80 0.49
C SER A 32 -11.09 -1.65 -0.79
N ASP A 33 -10.67 -1.05 -1.89
CA ASP A 33 -10.53 -1.69 -3.18
C ASP A 33 -9.48 -2.80 -3.16
N ALA A 34 -8.36 -2.59 -2.46
CA ALA A 34 -7.33 -3.62 -2.32
C ALA A 34 -7.84 -4.87 -1.57
N LYS A 35 -8.63 -4.68 -0.51
CA LYS A 35 -9.24 -5.77 0.26
C LYS A 35 -10.34 -6.48 -0.54
N GLU A 36 -11.14 -5.72 -1.27
CA GLU A 36 -12.17 -6.28 -2.14
C GLU A 36 -11.55 -7.06 -3.31
N ALA A 37 -10.50 -6.54 -3.93
CA ALA A 37 -9.74 -7.25 -4.95
C ALA A 37 -9.20 -8.58 -4.45
N LEU A 38 -8.61 -8.62 -3.24
CA LEU A 38 -8.16 -9.87 -2.64
C LEU A 38 -9.32 -10.85 -2.42
N SER A 39 -10.48 -10.36 -1.97
CA SER A 39 -11.67 -11.19 -1.82
C SER A 39 -12.15 -11.77 -3.16
N LEU A 40 -12.25 -10.93 -4.20
CA LEU A 40 -12.67 -11.35 -5.53
C LEU A 40 -11.69 -12.36 -6.14
N LEU A 41 -10.38 -12.13 -5.98
CA LEU A 41 -9.33 -13.07 -6.37
C LEU A 41 -9.54 -14.44 -5.71
N SER A 42 -9.84 -14.49 -4.41
CA SER A 42 -10.09 -15.75 -3.68
C SER A 42 -11.34 -16.52 -4.16
N TYR A 43 -12.25 -15.86 -4.87
CA TYR A 43 -13.43 -16.47 -5.48
C TYR A 43 -13.27 -16.76 -6.98
N GLY A 44 -12.10 -16.49 -7.56
CA GLY A 44 -11.87 -16.63 -9.00
C GLY A 44 -12.61 -15.59 -9.86
N GLU A 45 -13.01 -14.46 -9.27
CA GLU A 45 -13.80 -13.41 -9.92
C GLU A 45 -12.90 -12.40 -10.66
N TYR A 46 -12.03 -12.90 -11.54
CA TYR A 46 -10.93 -12.13 -12.13
C TYR A 46 -11.36 -10.92 -12.96
N GLN A 47 -12.48 -11.02 -13.68
CA GLN A 47 -13.02 -9.88 -14.45
C GLN A 47 -13.43 -8.74 -13.51
N LYS A 48 -14.04 -9.06 -12.36
CA LYS A 48 -14.44 -8.04 -11.38
C LYS A 48 -13.23 -7.38 -10.74
N VAL A 49 -12.12 -8.09 -10.58
CA VAL A 49 -10.85 -7.52 -10.11
C VAL A 49 -10.32 -6.49 -11.12
N ALA A 50 -10.29 -6.85 -12.41
CA ALA A 50 -9.87 -5.93 -13.47
C ALA A 50 -10.75 -4.68 -13.53
N ASP A 51 -12.08 -4.85 -13.45
CA ASP A 51 -13.04 -3.75 -13.48
C ASP A 51 -12.93 -2.84 -12.25
N LEU A 52 -12.74 -3.43 -11.06
CA LEU A 52 -12.59 -2.71 -9.80
C LEU A 52 -11.32 -1.85 -9.79
N LEU A 53 -10.19 -2.44 -10.20
CA LEU A 53 -8.89 -1.79 -10.09
C LEU A 53 -8.53 -0.93 -11.30
N GLY A 54 -9.22 -1.12 -12.43
CA GLY A 54 -8.85 -0.51 -13.70
C GLY A 54 -7.47 -0.93 -14.19
N LEU A 55 -7.02 -2.14 -13.80
CA LEU A 55 -5.68 -2.67 -14.06
C LEU A 55 -5.75 -4.09 -14.61
N GLY A 56 -4.94 -4.35 -15.64
CA GLY A 56 -4.80 -5.67 -16.25
C GLY A 56 -6.09 -6.21 -16.88
N GLU A 57 -6.00 -7.39 -17.46
CA GLU A 57 -7.14 -8.15 -17.97
C GLU A 57 -7.44 -9.34 -17.05
N ALA A 58 -8.63 -9.94 -17.17
CA ALA A 58 -9.02 -11.08 -16.34
C ALA A 58 -8.01 -12.25 -16.38
N ALA A 59 -7.40 -12.53 -17.55
CA ALA A 59 -6.39 -13.57 -17.70
C ALA A 59 -5.08 -13.27 -16.96
N ASP A 60 -4.73 -11.98 -16.82
CA ASP A 60 -3.54 -11.56 -16.06
C ASP A 60 -3.77 -11.81 -14.57
N TRP A 61 -4.98 -11.52 -14.08
CA TRP A 61 -5.38 -11.77 -12.69
C TRP A 61 -5.51 -13.26 -12.37
N GLU A 62 -6.00 -14.08 -13.30
CA GLU A 62 -6.01 -15.53 -13.15
C GLU A 62 -4.59 -16.08 -13.02
N THR A 63 -3.69 -15.62 -13.89
CA THR A 63 -2.28 -16.01 -13.85
C THR A 63 -1.62 -15.58 -12.53
N PHE A 64 -1.89 -14.34 -12.10
CA PHE A 64 -1.36 -13.78 -10.86
C PHE A 64 -1.91 -14.50 -9.61
N ALA A 65 -3.19 -14.86 -9.58
CA ALA A 65 -3.80 -15.65 -8.51
C ALA A 65 -3.09 -17.00 -8.35
N GLY A 66 -2.68 -17.62 -9.47
CA GLY A 66 -1.91 -18.86 -9.47
C GLY A 66 -0.52 -18.79 -8.82
N GLU A 67 0.01 -17.58 -8.54
CA GLU A 67 1.26 -17.42 -7.80
C GLU A 67 1.10 -17.62 -6.28
N PHE A 68 -0.13 -17.59 -5.78
CA PHE A 68 -0.44 -17.76 -4.36
C PHE A 68 -0.73 -19.22 -4.04
N LYS A 69 -0.20 -19.68 -2.91
CA LYS A 69 -0.44 -21.05 -2.42
C LYS A 69 -1.66 -21.16 -1.52
N THR A 70 -2.07 -20.05 -0.90
CA THR A 70 -3.07 -20.03 0.17
C THR A 70 -4.34 -19.26 -0.16
N LEU A 71 -4.39 -18.61 -1.32
CA LEU A 71 -5.49 -17.75 -1.75
C LEU A 71 -6.83 -18.51 -1.84
N ASP A 72 -6.81 -19.75 -2.34
CA ASP A 72 -8.01 -20.58 -2.55
C ASP A 72 -8.50 -21.30 -1.28
N SER A 73 -7.91 -21.03 -0.11
CA SER A 73 -8.28 -21.70 1.14
C SER A 73 -9.64 -21.29 1.71
N GLY A 74 -10.33 -20.34 1.06
CA GLY A 74 -11.75 -20.04 1.24
C GLY A 74 -12.09 -18.93 2.25
N THR A 75 -11.11 -18.37 2.96
CA THR A 75 -11.32 -17.16 3.78
C THR A 75 -10.07 -16.32 3.82
N VAL A 76 -10.06 -15.26 3.02
CA VAL A 76 -9.04 -14.22 3.10
C VAL A 76 -9.37 -13.23 4.22
N GLN A 77 -8.35 -12.64 4.83
CA GLN A 77 -8.54 -11.59 5.84
C GLN A 77 -9.01 -10.28 5.18
N ARG A 78 -9.79 -9.46 5.91
CA ARG A 78 -10.39 -8.22 5.38
C ARG A 78 -10.11 -6.98 6.23
N GLU A 79 -9.30 -7.13 7.27
CA GLU A 79 -9.13 -6.14 8.33
C GLU A 79 -7.79 -5.42 8.18
N VAL A 80 -6.72 -6.18 8.07
CA VAL A 80 -5.37 -5.67 8.03
C VAL A 80 -4.98 -5.22 6.63
N SER A 81 -4.43 -4.02 6.54
CA SER A 81 -3.76 -3.51 5.35
C SER A 81 -2.90 -2.32 5.72
N VAL A 82 -1.73 -2.21 5.08
CA VAL A 82 -0.75 -1.16 5.35
C VAL A 82 -0.30 -0.53 4.04
N ALA A 83 -0.16 0.79 4.03
CA ALA A 83 0.50 1.49 2.95
C ALA A 83 1.77 2.20 3.45
N TRP A 84 2.81 2.24 2.61
CA TRP A 84 4.03 2.96 2.91
C TRP A 84 4.57 3.70 1.68
N TRP A 85 5.19 4.85 1.92
CA TRP A 85 5.81 5.64 0.85
C TRP A 85 7.22 5.13 0.57
N THR A 86 7.56 4.94 -0.70
CA THR A 86 8.88 4.49 -1.14
C THR A 86 9.83 5.62 -1.52
N GLY A 87 9.36 6.87 -1.48
CA GLY A 87 10.05 8.02 -2.07
C GLY A 87 9.49 8.41 -3.44
N ASN A 88 8.84 7.48 -4.14
CA ASN A 88 8.28 7.71 -5.48
C ASN A 88 6.82 7.26 -5.64
N ALA A 89 6.39 6.24 -4.90
CA ALA A 89 5.03 5.73 -4.93
C ALA A 89 4.61 5.17 -3.57
N TRP A 90 3.31 5.14 -3.34
CA TRP A 90 2.71 4.34 -2.29
C TRP A 90 2.72 2.87 -2.70
N LEU A 91 3.14 2.02 -1.77
CA LEU A 91 2.87 0.59 -1.84
C LEU A 91 1.83 0.26 -0.78
N LEU A 92 0.78 -0.47 -1.15
CA LEU A 92 -0.31 -0.89 -0.27
C LEU A 92 -0.37 -2.40 -0.24
N ALA A 93 -0.09 -2.99 0.91
CA ALA A 93 -0.12 -4.43 1.12
C ALA A 93 -1.38 -4.88 1.87
N VAL A 94 -1.96 -5.98 1.39
CA VAL A 94 -3.04 -6.72 2.05
C VAL A 94 -2.57 -8.17 2.21
N PRO A 95 -2.35 -8.67 3.44
CA PRO A 95 -1.99 -10.07 3.64
C PRO A 95 -3.19 -10.97 3.29
N VAL A 96 -2.94 -12.17 2.80
CA VAL A 96 -3.99 -13.15 2.41
C VAL A 96 -4.71 -13.66 3.65
N SER A 97 -3.99 -13.86 4.76
CA SER A 97 -4.53 -14.29 6.05
C SER A 97 -4.01 -13.38 7.17
N GLU A 98 -4.52 -13.55 8.39
CA GLU A 98 -4.04 -12.79 9.54
C GLU A 98 -2.50 -12.91 9.64
N PRO A 99 -1.75 -11.78 9.67
CA PRO A 99 -0.31 -11.78 9.48
C PRO A 99 0.48 -12.21 10.74
N LYS A 100 0.20 -13.41 11.24
CA LYS A 100 0.82 -14.02 12.43
C LYS A 100 2.27 -14.49 12.20
N SER A 101 2.71 -14.56 10.96
CA SER A 101 4.07 -14.99 10.61
C SER A 101 4.58 -14.27 9.37
N ALA A 102 5.90 -14.19 9.23
CA ALA A 102 6.56 -13.60 8.08
C ALA A 102 6.20 -14.30 6.75
N GLY A 103 5.83 -15.58 6.79
CA GLY A 103 5.53 -16.37 5.59
C GLY A 103 4.11 -16.18 5.04
N VAL A 104 3.28 -15.35 5.68
CA VAL A 104 1.93 -15.05 5.17
C VAL A 104 2.06 -14.34 3.82
N GLU A 105 1.45 -14.90 2.78
CA GLU A 105 1.44 -14.29 1.46
C GLU A 105 0.66 -12.98 1.49
N ALA A 106 1.07 -12.00 0.70
CA ALA A 106 0.41 -10.70 0.62
C ALA A 106 0.35 -10.23 -0.84
N ILE A 107 -0.75 -9.57 -1.18
CA ILE A 107 -0.83 -8.78 -2.41
C ILE A 107 -0.33 -7.37 -2.09
N VAL A 108 0.50 -6.81 -2.97
CA VAL A 108 1.04 -5.46 -2.84
C VAL A 108 0.69 -4.67 -4.09
N PHE A 109 -0.08 -3.61 -3.92
CA PHE A 109 -0.44 -2.68 -4.98
C PHE A 109 0.46 -1.46 -4.96
N THR A 110 0.73 -0.89 -6.13
CA THR A 110 1.46 0.37 -6.29
C THR A 110 0.49 1.47 -6.66
N SER A 111 0.64 2.66 -6.06
CA SER A 111 -0.06 3.89 -6.45
C SER A 111 0.93 5.05 -6.47
N ALA A 112 1.17 5.62 -7.65
CA ALA A 112 2.08 6.75 -7.80
C ALA A 112 1.48 8.06 -7.24
N ASP A 113 0.16 8.23 -7.34
CA ASP A 113 -0.55 9.45 -7.01
C ASP A 113 -1.36 9.38 -5.71
N GLY A 114 -1.50 8.19 -5.12
CA GLY A 114 -2.30 7.95 -3.92
C GLY A 114 -3.82 7.90 -4.17
N SER A 115 -4.26 7.92 -5.43
CA SER A 115 -5.68 7.93 -5.82
C SER A 115 -6.09 6.80 -6.76
N ALA A 116 -5.17 6.24 -7.53
CA ALA A 116 -5.40 5.08 -8.39
C ALA A 116 -4.25 4.08 -8.30
N PHE A 117 -4.53 2.80 -8.53
CA PHE A 117 -3.48 1.79 -8.65
C PHE A 117 -2.80 1.86 -10.01
N SER A 118 -1.49 1.62 -10.02
CA SER A 118 -0.64 1.63 -11.23
C SER A 118 0.13 0.32 -11.41
N GLY A 119 -0.03 -0.65 -10.51
CA GLY A 119 0.63 -1.94 -10.59
C GLY A 119 0.35 -2.81 -9.38
N TYR A 120 0.74 -4.08 -9.47
CA TYR A 120 0.53 -5.08 -8.43
C TYR A 120 1.66 -6.12 -8.45
N GLN A 121 1.90 -6.77 -7.31
CA GLN A 121 2.86 -7.85 -7.16
C GLN A 121 2.52 -8.73 -5.96
N ARG A 122 3.05 -9.95 -5.95
CA ARG A 122 3.00 -10.86 -4.80
C ARG A 122 4.19 -10.59 -3.88
N SER A 123 3.97 -10.66 -2.57
CA SER A 123 5.04 -10.63 -1.58
C SER A 123 4.73 -11.56 -0.41
N ASP A 124 5.64 -11.61 0.56
CA ASP A 124 5.40 -12.20 1.87
C ASP A 124 5.38 -11.11 2.94
N TRP A 125 4.70 -11.39 4.04
CA TRP A 125 4.49 -10.40 5.09
C TRP A 125 5.80 -9.96 5.73
N GLY A 126 6.79 -10.84 5.88
CA GLY A 126 8.10 -10.47 6.42
C GLY A 126 8.82 -9.41 5.57
N SER A 127 8.71 -9.52 4.25
CA SER A 127 9.21 -8.54 3.29
C SER A 127 8.46 -7.22 3.36
N VAL A 128 7.12 -7.28 3.46
CA VAL A 128 6.27 -6.09 3.68
C VAL A 128 6.64 -5.38 4.98
N GLN A 129 6.82 -6.12 6.07
CA GLN A 129 7.23 -5.60 7.38
C GLN A 129 8.57 -4.89 7.34
N SER A 130 9.55 -5.52 6.69
CA SER A 130 10.87 -4.93 6.52
C SER A 130 10.81 -3.64 5.70
N ALA A 131 9.95 -3.60 4.68
CA ALA A 131 9.79 -2.44 3.81
C ALA A 131 9.12 -1.26 4.52
N TYR A 132 7.98 -1.44 5.19
CA TYR A 132 7.31 -0.34 5.87
C TYR A 132 8.09 0.13 7.12
N ALA A 133 8.82 -0.76 7.80
CA ALA A 133 9.65 -0.37 8.95
C ALA A 133 10.81 0.57 8.56
N GLY A 134 11.25 0.51 7.30
CA GLY A 134 12.24 1.42 6.74
C GLY A 134 11.66 2.73 6.17
N SER A 135 10.33 2.88 6.14
CA SER A 135 9.68 4.07 5.56
C SER A 135 9.40 5.14 6.62
N SER A 136 9.56 6.41 6.23
CA SER A 136 9.18 7.55 7.05
C SER A 136 7.67 7.86 7.02
N TYR A 137 6.91 7.24 6.11
CA TYR A 137 5.48 7.48 5.96
C TYR A 137 4.77 6.13 5.83
N VAL A 138 4.01 5.79 6.87
CA VAL A 138 3.24 4.54 6.95
C VAL A 138 1.82 4.89 7.38
N THR A 139 0.84 4.33 6.67
CA THR A 139 -0.58 4.49 6.95
C THR A 139 -1.20 3.11 7.10
N TRP A 140 -1.83 2.88 8.24
CA TRP A 140 -2.60 1.66 8.49
C TRP A 140 -4.09 1.95 8.37
N ASN A 141 -4.83 1.08 7.69
CA ASN A 141 -6.28 1.07 7.82
C ASN A 141 -6.69 0.38 9.13
N GLU A 142 -6.03 -0.74 9.44
CA GLU A 142 -6.07 -1.39 10.75
C GLU A 142 -4.68 -1.93 11.08
N GLU A 143 -4.08 -1.41 12.15
CA GLU A 143 -2.73 -1.79 12.55
C GLU A 143 -2.74 -3.17 13.21
N TYR A 144 -1.99 -4.10 12.64
CA TYR A 144 -1.84 -5.42 13.26
C TYR A 144 -0.84 -5.36 14.41
N VAL A 145 -1.33 -5.53 15.63
CA VAL A 145 -0.51 -5.59 16.85
C VAL A 145 -0.60 -7.00 17.46
N ALA A 146 0.42 -7.82 17.19
CA ALA A 146 0.50 -9.17 17.71
C ALA A 146 0.43 -9.20 19.24
N GLY A 147 -0.53 -9.95 19.80
CA GLY A 147 -0.62 -10.19 21.25
C GLY A 147 -1.39 -9.13 22.05
N THR A 148 -2.16 -8.25 21.41
CA THR A 148 -3.07 -7.35 22.14
C THR A 148 -4.30 -8.15 22.61
N PRO A 149 -4.54 -8.33 23.92
CA PRO A 149 -5.76 -8.96 24.39
C PRO A 149 -6.95 -8.05 24.05
N VAL A 150 -7.91 -8.59 23.30
CA VAL A 150 -9.21 -7.94 23.09
C VAL A 150 -9.94 -7.93 24.44
N VAL A 151 -9.97 -6.77 25.10
CA VAL A 151 -10.82 -6.59 26.28
C VAL A 151 -12.25 -6.39 25.77
N ILE A 152 -13.01 -7.48 25.73
CA ILE A 152 -14.47 -7.41 25.58
C ILE A 152 -15.01 -6.94 26.93
N ALA A 153 -15.54 -5.73 27.00
CA ALA A 153 -16.33 -5.30 28.14
C ALA A 153 -17.67 -6.06 28.13
N ASP A 154 -17.97 -6.73 29.24
CA ASP A 154 -19.22 -7.46 29.51
C ASP A 154 -20.43 -6.52 29.57
#